data_AF-A0A1G2V6R5-F1
#
_entry.id   AF-A0A1G2V6R5-F1
#
_cell.length_a   1.000
_cell.length_b   1.000
_cell.length_c   1.000
_cell.angle_alpha   90.00
_cell.angle_beta   90.00
_cell.angle_gamma   90.00
#
_symmetry.space_group_name_H-M   'P 1'
#
loop_
_entity.id
_entity.type
_entity.pdbx_description
1 polymer ?
#
loop_
_entity_poly.entity_id
_entity_poly.type
_entity_poly.pdbx_seq_one_letter_code
_entity_poly.pdbx_strand_id
1 'polypeptide(L)'
;MEKIKSAYLLWHKIHIILPQVNRYTLGNRIDKLFIEIIEYIVTAFFLSKKEKVPYVRLAIRKLDTLKVMLLVLWETRSIENKNYIVLSIPLDESGKMLGGWYNQLEKQNSPTKAGEK
;
A
#
# COMPACT_ATOMS: atom_id res chain seq x y z
N MET A 1 3.10 3.79 -9.09
CA MET A 1 4.27 3.88 -8.17
C MET A 1 4.39 5.27 -7.54
N GLU A 2 4.20 6.34 -8.32
CA GLU A 2 4.29 7.72 -7.82
C GLU A 2 3.42 8.01 -6.59
N LYS A 3 2.17 7.53 -6.56
CA LYS A 3 1.25 7.75 -5.43
C LYS A 3 1.74 7.16 -4.10
N ILE A 4 2.30 5.95 -4.13
CA ILE A 4 2.89 5.31 -2.95
C ILE A 4 4.14 6.05 -2.50
N LYS A 5 4.97 6.50 -3.45
CA LYS A 5 6.14 7.33 -3.15
C LYS A 5 5.73 8.66 -2.50
N SER A 6 4.70 9.32 -3.01
CA SER A 6 4.16 10.53 -2.40
C SER A 6 3.62 10.29 -1.00
N ALA A 7 2.88 9.20 -0.77
CA ALA A 7 2.41 8.80 0.55
C ALA A 7 3.58 8.55 1.52
N TYR A 8 4.66 7.91 1.05
CA TYR A 8 5.84 7.64 1.87
C TYR A 8 6.59 8.93 2.26
N LEU A 9 6.74 9.88 1.33
CA LEU A 9 7.35 11.18 1.62
C LEU A 9 6.55 11.99 2.65
N LEU A 10 5.21 11.90 2.61
CA LEU A 10 4.34 12.50 3.61
C LEU A 10 4.48 11.81 4.97
N TRP A 11 4.51 10.47 4.97
CA TRP A 11 4.70 9.68 6.18
C TRP A 11 6.02 10.00 6.87
N HIS A 12 7.10 10.10 6.12
CA HIS A 12 8.43 10.42 6.67
C HIS A 12 8.43 11.74 7.45
N LYS A 13 7.71 12.77 6.97
CA LYS A 13 7.56 14.05 7.69
C LYS A 13 6.82 13.89 9.01
N ILE A 14 5.77 13.07 9.03
CA ILE A 14 4.96 12.80 10.23
C ILE A 14 5.74 11.93 11.22
N HIS A 15 6.52 10.97 10.74
CA HIS A 15 7.32 10.06 11.55
C HIS A 15 8.31 10.79 12.46
N ILE A 16 8.91 11.88 11.98
CA ILE A 16 9.85 12.72 12.75
C ILE A 16 9.16 13.47 13.90
N ILE A 17 7.85 13.71 13.80
CA ILE A 17 7.08 14.50 14.77
C ILE A 17 6.39 13.59 15.81
N LEU A 18 6.26 12.28 15.54
CA LEU A 18 5.61 11.33 16.43
C LEU A 18 6.23 11.28 17.84
N PRO A 19 5.42 11.12 18.90
CA PRO A 19 5.92 10.85 20.26
C PRO A 19 6.83 9.62 20.28
N GLN A 20 7.87 9.64 21.12
CA GLN A 20 8.92 8.61 21.14
C GLN A 20 8.37 7.18 21.25
N VAL A 21 7.39 6.96 22.13
CA VAL A 21 6.75 5.65 22.36
C VAL A 21 6.08 5.11 21.09
N ASN A 22 5.35 5.96 20.37
CA ASN A 22 4.61 5.57 19.18
C ASN A 22 5.50 5.51 17.93
N ARG A 23 6.58 6.32 17.91
CA ARG A 23 7.59 6.30 16.86
C ARG A 23 8.31 4.95 16.80
N TYR A 24 8.82 4.46 17.93
CA TYR A 24 9.57 3.20 17.97
C TYR A 24 8.72 1.93 17.84
N THR A 25 7.40 2.04 18.02
CA THR A 25 6.46 0.91 17.92
C THR A 25 5.72 0.94 16.58
N LEU A 26 4.58 1.63 16.51
CA LEU A 26 3.74 1.72 15.32
C LEU A 26 4.44 2.46 14.18
N GLY A 27 5.21 3.51 14.48
CA GLY A 27 5.93 4.31 13.50
C GLY A 27 6.90 3.47 12.67
N ASN A 28 7.83 2.78 13.34
CA ASN A 28 8.76 1.84 12.70
C ASN A 28 8.04 0.73 11.93
N ARG A 29 6.92 0.22 12.46
CA ARG A 29 6.16 -0.84 11.78
C ARG A 29 5.52 -0.34 10.48
N ILE A 30 4.99 0.88 10.48
CA ILE A 30 4.42 1.52 9.28
C ILE A 30 5.50 1.84 8.26
N ASP A 31 6.65 2.35 8.71
CA ASP A 31 7.80 2.61 7.83
C ASP A 31 8.24 1.32 7.11
N LYS A 32 8.37 0.22 7.85
CA LYS A 32 8.66 -1.10 7.27
C LYS A 32 7.60 -1.55 6.26
N LEU A 33 6.31 -1.34 6.56
CA LEU A 33 5.23 -1.70 5.63
C LEU A 33 5.30 -0.89 4.34
N PHE A 34 5.64 0.41 4.39
CA PHE A 34 5.86 1.20 3.18
C PHE A 34 6.96 0.61 2.30
N ILE A 35 8.09 0.24 2.90
CA ILE A 35 9.22 -0.37 2.18
C ILE A 35 8.79 -1.70 1.56
N GLU A 36 8.16 -2.59 2.34
CA GLU A 36 7.67 -3.89 1.86
C GLU A 36 6.70 -3.74 0.68
N ILE A 37 5.76 -2.78 0.73
CA ILE A 37 4.83 -2.51 -0.37
C ILE A 37 5.59 -2.11 -1.64
N ILE A 38 6.59 -1.22 -1.53
CA ILE A 38 7.41 -0.80 -2.66
C ILE A 38 8.17 -2.00 -3.24
N GLU A 39 8.80 -2.81 -2.40
CA GLU A 39 9.52 -4.02 -2.81
C GLU A 39 8.62 -5.01 -3.56
N TYR A 40 7.42 -5.29 -3.06
CA TYR A 40 6.48 -6.19 -3.73
C TYR A 40 6.02 -5.64 -5.09
N ILE A 41 5.79 -4.34 -5.18
CA ILE A 41 5.39 -3.70 -6.44
C ILE A 41 6.51 -3.75 -7.45
N VAL A 42 7.74 -3.39 -7.05
CA VAL A 42 8.92 -3.46 -7.91
C VAL A 42 9.16 -4.89 -8.37
N THR A 43 9.08 -5.86 -7.46
CA THR A 43 9.22 -7.29 -7.81
C THR A 43 8.17 -7.72 -8.83
N ALA A 44 6.90 -7.33 -8.65
CA ALA A 44 5.83 -7.63 -9.59
C ALA A 44 6.04 -6.99 -10.98
N PHE A 45 6.80 -5.89 -11.10
CA PHE A 45 7.13 -5.33 -12.41
C PHE A 45 8.05 -6.25 -13.23
N PHE A 46 9.02 -6.91 -12.59
CA PHE A 46 10.03 -7.75 -13.25
C PHE A 46 9.61 -9.20 -13.48
N LEU A 47 8.53 -9.68 -12.84
CA LEU A 47 8.09 -11.07 -12.95
C LEU A 47 7.29 -11.38 -14.21
N SER A 48 7.10 -12.67 -14.53
CA SER A 48 6.23 -13.12 -15.61
C SER A 48 4.74 -13.00 -15.23
N LYS A 49 3.84 -12.87 -16.21
CA LYS A 49 2.40 -12.54 -15.97
C LYS A 49 1.69 -13.42 -14.93
N LYS A 50 2.01 -14.71 -14.86
CA LYS A 50 1.42 -15.64 -13.89
C LYS A 50 1.99 -15.44 -12.47
N GLU A 51 3.27 -15.12 -12.39
CA GLU A 51 3.96 -14.89 -11.13
C GLU A 51 3.70 -13.49 -10.56
N LYS A 52 3.17 -12.54 -11.35
CA LYS A 52 2.82 -11.19 -10.86
C LYS A 52 1.68 -11.20 -9.85
N VAL A 53 0.66 -12.05 -10.06
CA VAL A 53 -0.60 -12.00 -9.30
C VAL A 53 -0.40 -12.12 -7.78
N PRO A 54 0.39 -13.10 -7.27
CA PRO A 54 0.66 -13.22 -5.83
C PRO A 54 1.32 -11.97 -5.24
N TYR A 55 2.26 -11.33 -5.95
CA TYR A 55 2.97 -10.16 -5.45
C TYR A 55 2.09 -8.91 -5.41
N VAL A 56 1.25 -8.70 -6.43
CA VAL A 56 0.27 -7.62 -6.42
C VAL A 56 -0.74 -7.82 -5.28
N ARG A 57 -1.21 -9.05 -5.06
CA ARG A 57 -2.10 -9.39 -3.95
C ARG A 57 -1.44 -9.15 -2.57
N LEU A 58 -0.16 -9.49 -2.43
CA LEU A 58 0.61 -9.20 -1.22
C LEU A 58 0.73 -7.70 -0.98
N ALA A 59 1.04 -6.92 -2.02
CA ALA A 59 1.11 -5.46 -1.93
C ALA A 59 -0.22 -4.85 -1.47
N ILE A 60 -1.36 -5.33 -1.98
CA ILE A 60 -2.70 -4.89 -1.55
C ILE A 60 -2.91 -5.19 -0.08
N ARG A 61 -2.67 -6.44 0.36
CA ARG A 61 -2.84 -6.83 1.77
C ARG A 61 -1.99 -5.98 2.72
N LYS A 62 -0.75 -5.67 2.32
CA LYS A 62 0.17 -4.84 3.10
C LYS A 62 -0.29 -3.39 3.15
N LEU A 63 -0.81 -2.86 2.04
CA LEU A 63 -1.41 -1.53 1.98
C LEU A 63 -2.62 -1.41 2.92
N ASP A 64 -3.50 -2.40 2.93
CA ASP A 64 -4.66 -2.41 3.83
C ASP A 64 -4.22 -2.49 5.30
N THR A 65 -3.21 -3.31 5.59
CA THR A 65 -2.61 -3.37 6.93
C THR A 65 -2.05 -2.01 7.36
N LEU A 66 -1.37 -1.31 6.45
CA LEU A 66 -0.83 0.02 6.70
C LEU A 66 -1.93 1.06 6.94
N LYS A 67 -3.05 1.02 6.21
CA LYS A 67 -4.21 1.88 6.46
C LYS A 67 -4.80 1.68 7.86
N VAL A 68 -4.93 0.42 8.31
CA VAL A 68 -5.40 0.11 9.66
C VAL A 68 -4.42 0.62 10.72
N MET A 69 -3.11 0.45 10.53
CA MET A 69 -2.12 0.99 11.48
C MET A 69 -2.14 2.52 11.56
N LEU A 70 -2.38 3.21 10.43
CA LEU A 70 -2.56 4.67 10.42
C LEU A 70 -3.84 5.09 11.14
N LEU A 71 -4.92 4.32 11.00
CA LEU A 71 -6.16 4.55 11.75
C LEU A 71 -5.91 4.44 13.26
N VAL A 72 -5.20 3.41 13.72
CA VAL A 72 -4.85 3.26 15.15
C VAL A 72 -3.96 4.42 15.64
N LEU A 73 -2.99 4.88 14.84
CA LEU A 73 -2.20 6.06 15.19
C LEU A 73 -3.05 7.33 15.34
N TRP A 74 -4.09 7.45 14.51
CA TRP A 74 -5.02 8.55 14.59
C TRP A 74 -5.93 8.44 15.82
N GLU A 75 -6.48 7.26 16.11
CA GLU A 75 -7.33 7.00 17.29
C GLU A 75 -6.59 7.22 18.61
N THR A 76 -5.30 6.87 18.64
CA THR A 76 -4.40 7.16 19.78
C THR A 76 -3.99 8.63 19.88
N ARG A 77 -4.52 9.50 19.00
CA ARG A 77 -4.20 10.93 18.90
C ARG A 77 -2.70 11.22 18.70
N SER A 78 -1.98 10.25 18.13
CA SER A 78 -0.57 10.40 17.81
C SER A 78 -0.33 11.26 16.57
N ILE A 79 -1.34 11.37 15.71
CA ILE A 79 -1.34 12.20 14.52
C ILE A 79 -2.61 13.06 14.48
N GLU A 80 -2.46 14.29 14.01
CA GLU A 80 -3.59 15.19 13.82
C GLU A 80 -4.48 14.77 12.63
N ASN A 81 -5.76 15.14 12.68
CA ASN A 81 -6.73 14.86 11.62
C ASN A 81 -6.23 15.28 10.24
N LYS A 82 -5.62 16.46 10.13
CA LYS A 82 -5.09 16.99 8.87
C LYS A 82 -4.02 16.07 8.29
N ASN A 83 -3.11 15.59 9.11
CA ASN A 83 -2.04 14.67 8.70
C ASN A 83 -2.60 13.31 8.27
N TYR A 84 -3.58 12.79 9.01
CA TYR A 84 -4.27 11.55 8.66
C TYR A 84 -5.01 11.65 7.32
N ILE A 85 -5.73 12.75 7.08
CA ILE A 85 -6.46 12.97 5.82
C ILE A 85 -5.50 13.08 4.64
N VAL A 86 -4.44 13.88 4.79
CA VAL A 86 -3.42 14.09 3.74
C VAL A 86 -2.71 12.78 3.38
N LEU A 87 -2.50 11.86 4.33
CA LEU A 87 -1.97 10.52 4.06
C LEU A 87 -3.01 9.58 3.42
N SER A 88 -4.25 9.63 3.87
CA SER A 88 -5.29 8.70 3.44
C SER A 88 -5.62 8.85 1.95
N ILE A 89 -5.57 10.06 1.40
CA ILE A 89 -5.85 10.35 -0.02
C ILE A 89 -4.92 9.55 -0.96
N PRO A 90 -3.58 9.71 -0.94
CA PRO A 90 -2.69 8.98 -1.83
C PRO A 90 -2.69 7.47 -1.55
N LEU A 91 -2.98 7.03 -0.33
CA LEU A 91 -3.11 5.60 0.01
C LEU A 91 -4.38 4.97 -0.58
N ASP A 92 -5.49 5.70 -0.62
CA ASP A 92 -6.72 5.23 -1.26
C ASP A 92 -6.54 5.12 -2.78
N GLU A 93 -5.96 6.15 -3.40
CA GLU A 93 -5.61 6.13 -4.83
C GLU A 93 -4.66 4.97 -5.15
N SER A 94 -3.65 4.73 -4.31
CA SER A 94 -2.74 3.60 -4.46
C SER A 94 -3.47 2.25 -4.40
N GLY A 95 -4.46 2.13 -3.51
CA GLY A 95 -5.29 0.92 -3.41
C GLY A 95 -6.14 0.68 -4.66
N LYS A 96 -6.75 1.74 -5.21
CA LYS A 96 -7.50 1.67 -6.47
C LYS A 96 -6.61 1.24 -7.64
N MET A 97 -5.39 1.80 -7.72
CA MET A 97 -4.42 1.42 -8.76
C MET A 97 -3.99 -0.04 -8.64
N LEU A 98 -3.68 -0.52 -7.42
CA LEU A 98 -3.28 -1.91 -7.20
C LEU A 98 -4.44 -2.89 -7.45
N GLY A 99 -5.65 -2.56 -7.01
CA GLY A 99 -6.85 -3.38 -7.26
C GLY A 99 -7.20 -3.45 -8.74
N GLY A 100 -7.12 -2.33 -9.47
CA GLY A 100 -7.29 -2.30 -10.92
C GLY A 100 -6.26 -3.16 -11.64
N TRP A 101 -4.99 -3.08 -11.22
CA TRP A 101 -3.92 -3.90 -11.77
C TRP A 101 -4.12 -5.40 -11.49
N TYR A 102 -4.52 -5.77 -10.28
CA TYR A 102 -4.85 -7.15 -9.92
C TYR A 102 -5.97 -7.71 -10.81
N ASN A 103 -7.08 -6.98 -10.95
CA ASN A 103 -8.22 -7.38 -11.78
C ASN A 103 -7.82 -7.57 -13.25
N GLN A 104 -6.93 -6.72 -13.77
CA GLN A 104 -6.41 -6.84 -15.13
C GLN A 104 -5.56 -8.12 -15.30
N LEU A 105 -4.71 -8.43 -14.32
CA LEU A 105 -3.86 -9.63 -14.35
C LEU A 105 -4.69 -10.92 -14.23
N GLU A 106 -5.73 -10.95 -13.39
CA GLU A 106 -6.63 -12.11 -13.28
C GLU A 106 -7.39 -12.37 -14.58
N LYS A 107 -7.88 -11.32 -15.25
CA LYS A 107 -8.52 -11.46 -16.56
C LYS A 107 -7.58 -11.98 -17.63
N GLN A 108 -6.31 -11.54 -17.63
CA GLN A 108 -5.31 -12.01 -18.60
C GLN A 108 -4.82 -13.44 -18.34
N ASN A 109 -4.88 -13.90 -17.08
CA ASN A 109 -4.49 -15.26 -16.70
C ASN A 109 -5.66 -16.25 -16.76
N SER A 110 -6.89 -15.77 -16.93
CA SER A 110 -8.05 -16.61 -17.20
C SER A 110 -7.93 -17.19 -18.61
N PRO A 111 -8.07 -18.51 -18.81
CA PRO A 111 -8.14 -19.07 -20.15
C PRO A 111 -9.37 -18.46 -20.84
N THR A 112 -9.15 -17.71 -21.92
CA THR A 112 -10.23 -17.29 -22.81
C THR A 112 -11.09 -18.52 -23.10
N LYS A 113 -12.40 -18.42 -22.88
CA LYS A 113 -13.37 -19.40 -23.39
C LYS A 113 -13.16 -19.49 -24.91
N ALA A 114 -12.35 -20.44 -25.34
CA ALA A 114 -12.31 -20.92 -26.71
C ALA A 114 -13.58 -21.74 -26.88
N GLY A 115 -14.66 -21.06 -27.26
CA GLY A 115 -15.96 -21.68 -27.43
C GLY A 115 -17.07 -20.69 -27.22
N GLU A 116 -17.39 -19.93 -28.27
CA GLU A 116 -18.77 -19.64 -28.65
C GLU A 116 -18.81 -19.08 -30.08
N LYS A 117 -19.19 -19.99 -30.99
CA LYS A 117 -19.78 -19.85 -32.34
C LYS A 117 -18.88 -19.48 -33.51
#